data_AF-A0A1G9MMQ7-F1
#
_entry.id   AF-A0A1G9MMQ7-F1
#
_cell.length_a   1.000
_cell.length_b   1.000
_cell.length_c   1.000
_cell.angle_alpha   90.00
_cell.angle_beta   90.00
_cell.angle_gamma   90.00
#
_symmetry.space_group_name_H-M   'P 1'
#
loop_
_entity.id
_entity.type
_entity.pdbx_description
1 polymer ?
#
loop_
_entity_poly.entity_id
_entity_poly.type
_entity_poly.pdbx_seq_one_letter_code
_entity_poly.pdbx_strand_id
1 'polypeptide(L)'
;MGPPSSSGWKTFTTSDGTLSFDYPAGWVVRDPAGEAPLGGEFVDVVNAAGKQMAALRTNIVTGAECGDQQPYMLIDSEPMQALAEPGTADQNVPRYVFEGRGDATAIKASPPTVASYGITMMPEETGPLSCPMFQLFLWPPSGALFGQAYDPAKNTTPGDPGLPYLEKAKLYATTAEYRDVRKMITSLRPAKGAVTGAVTEPAK
;
A
#
# COMPACT_ATOMS: atom_id res chain seq x y z
N MET A 1 -2.22 18.27 33.22
CA MET A 1 -2.33 16.91 32.67
C MET A 1 -2.04 16.95 31.19
N GLY A 2 -0.97 16.32 30.72
CA GLY A 2 -0.78 16.08 29.28
C GLY A 2 -1.69 14.92 28.82
N PRO A 3 -2.14 14.89 27.57
CA PRO A 3 -2.90 13.76 27.05
C PRO A 3 -2.01 12.50 27.07
N PRO A 4 -2.56 11.30 27.30
CA PRO A 4 -1.78 10.08 27.28
C PRO A 4 -1.22 9.87 25.87
N SER A 5 0.08 10.05 25.72
CA SER A 5 0.82 9.62 24.53
C SER A 5 0.89 8.10 24.59
N SER A 6 -0.09 7.39 24.02
CA SER A 6 0.11 5.97 23.72
C SER A 6 1.09 5.88 22.55
N SER A 7 2.39 5.88 22.86
CA SER A 7 3.48 5.56 21.95
C SER A 7 3.47 4.06 21.62
N GLY A 8 2.36 3.55 21.09
CA GLY A 8 2.14 2.12 20.85
C GLY A 8 1.83 1.86 19.38
N TRP A 9 2.52 0.88 18.82
CA TRP A 9 2.11 0.21 17.59
C TRP A 9 1.51 -1.14 17.97
N LYS A 10 0.46 -1.56 17.26
CA LYS A 10 -0.18 -2.87 17.40
C LYS A 10 0.09 -3.68 16.15
N THR A 11 0.06 -5.00 16.25
CA THR A 11 0.14 -5.88 15.08
C THR A 11 -1.25 -6.40 14.76
N PHE A 12 -1.63 -6.34 13.49
CA PHE A 12 -2.76 -7.06 12.93
C PHE A 12 -2.22 -8.30 12.22
N THR A 13 -2.94 -9.41 12.36
CA THR A 13 -2.70 -10.64 11.61
C THR A 13 -4.00 -10.98 10.91
N THR A 14 -3.92 -11.31 9.62
CA THR A 14 -5.08 -11.72 8.82
C THR A 14 -5.74 -12.95 9.43
N SER A 15 -7.04 -13.11 9.20
CA SER A 15 -7.84 -14.22 9.72
C SER A 15 -7.33 -15.59 9.27
N ASP A 16 -6.76 -15.66 8.07
CA ASP A 16 -6.08 -16.85 7.52
C ASP A 16 -4.68 -17.12 8.13
N GLY A 17 -4.18 -16.20 8.96
CA GLY A 17 -2.88 -16.31 9.62
C GLY A 17 -1.69 -16.25 8.67
N THR A 18 -1.83 -15.72 7.46
CA THR A 18 -0.75 -15.69 6.45
C THR A 18 0.03 -14.38 6.43
N LEU A 19 -0.63 -13.24 6.68
CA LEU A 19 -0.02 -11.91 6.65
C LEU A 19 -0.13 -11.21 8.00
N SER A 20 0.81 -10.30 8.25
CA SER A 20 0.74 -9.40 9.40
C SER A 20 1.33 -8.03 9.05
N PHE A 21 0.80 -6.99 9.66
CA PHE A 21 1.35 -5.63 9.60
C PHE A 21 1.15 -4.92 10.93
N ASP A 22 2.00 -3.92 11.19
CA ASP A 22 1.92 -3.08 12.37
C ASP A 22 1.17 -1.78 12.05
N TYR A 23 0.35 -1.29 12.97
CA TYR A 23 -0.43 -0.05 12.82
C TYR A 23 -0.44 0.77 14.13
N PRO A 24 -0.63 2.10 14.06
CA PRO A 24 -0.69 2.93 15.26
C PRO A 24 -1.81 2.50 16.21
N ALA A 25 -1.56 2.48 17.53
CA ALA A 25 -2.51 1.94 18.51
C ALA A 25 -3.86 2.68 18.58
N GLY A 26 -3.88 3.96 18.18
CA GLY A 26 -5.10 4.77 18.09
C GLY A 26 -5.88 4.58 16.80
N TRP A 27 -5.39 3.76 15.87
CA TRP A 27 -6.10 3.40 14.64
C TRP A 27 -6.86 2.08 14.84
N VAL A 28 -7.80 1.81 13.96
CA VAL A 28 -8.68 0.64 14.00
C VAL A 28 -8.60 -0.09 12.67
N VAL A 29 -8.41 -1.40 12.73
CA VAL A 29 -8.58 -2.28 11.57
C VAL A 29 -10.02 -2.78 11.61
N ARG A 30 -10.76 -2.57 10.52
CA ARG A 30 -12.16 -2.99 10.37
C ARG A 30 -12.23 -3.99 9.22
N ASP A 31 -13.07 -5.00 9.37
CA ASP A 31 -13.51 -5.84 8.25
C ASP A 31 -14.83 -5.25 7.72
N PRO A 32 -14.82 -4.51 6.59
CA PRO A 32 -16.02 -3.89 6.04
C PRO A 32 -16.93 -4.89 5.31
N ALA A 33 -16.45 -6.09 4.96
CA ALA A 33 -17.15 -7.01 4.07
C ALA A 33 -17.69 -8.25 4.78
N GLY A 34 -17.19 -8.60 5.97
CA GLY A 34 -17.30 -9.97 6.45
C GLY A 34 -16.56 -10.90 5.47
N GLU A 35 -16.86 -12.21 5.51
CA GLU A 35 -16.21 -13.20 4.66
C GLU A 35 -16.22 -12.77 3.17
N ALA A 36 -15.04 -12.52 2.59
CA ALA A 36 -14.93 -12.00 1.23
C ALA A 36 -15.60 -12.96 0.23
N PRO A 37 -16.33 -12.48 -0.80
CA PRO A 37 -17.14 -13.34 -1.69
C PRO A 37 -16.35 -14.44 -2.42
N LEU A 38 -15.03 -14.30 -2.51
CA LEU A 38 -14.12 -15.24 -3.17
C LEU A 38 -13.18 -15.95 -2.18
N GLY A 39 -13.38 -15.78 -0.87
CA GLY A 39 -12.37 -16.06 0.14
C GLY A 39 -11.21 -15.05 0.11
N GLY A 40 -10.48 -14.94 1.22
CA GLY A 40 -9.41 -13.96 1.41
C GLY A 40 -9.76 -12.90 2.46
N GLU A 41 -8.80 -12.02 2.74
CA GLU A 41 -8.92 -10.95 3.71
C GLU A 41 -9.37 -9.66 3.01
N PHE A 42 -10.31 -8.93 3.60
CA PHE A 42 -10.56 -7.54 3.26
C PHE A 42 -10.66 -6.72 4.54
N VAL A 43 -9.66 -5.87 4.77
CA VAL A 43 -9.67 -4.96 5.91
C VAL A 43 -9.35 -3.52 5.52
N ASP A 44 -10.06 -2.59 6.17
CA ASP A 44 -9.79 -1.17 6.14
C ASP A 44 -9.05 -0.76 7.40
N VAL A 45 -7.95 -0.03 7.24
CA VAL A 45 -7.27 0.62 8.37
C VAL A 45 -7.73 2.06 8.45
N VAL A 46 -8.33 2.42 9.58
CA VAL A 46 -8.99 3.70 9.82
C VAL A 46 -8.28 4.43 10.96
N ASN A 47 -7.91 5.69 10.76
CA ASN A 47 -7.27 6.49 11.79
C ASN A 47 -8.26 6.88 12.91
N ALA A 48 -7.75 7.51 13.97
CA ALA A 48 -8.56 7.94 15.12
C ALA A 48 -9.69 8.94 14.76
N ALA A 49 -9.55 9.65 13.63
CA ALA A 49 -10.56 10.57 13.11
C ALA A 49 -11.64 9.89 12.25
N GLY A 50 -11.60 8.56 12.12
CA GLY A 50 -12.58 7.81 11.32
C GLY A 50 -12.28 7.78 9.82
N LYS A 51 -11.09 8.21 9.39
CA LYS A 51 -10.69 8.21 7.99
C LYS A 51 -9.92 6.95 7.63
N GLN A 52 -10.30 6.36 6.49
CA GLN A 52 -9.57 5.24 5.91
C GLN A 52 -8.20 5.69 5.37
N MET A 53 -7.15 5.03 5.85
CA MET A 53 -5.76 5.30 5.52
C MET A 53 -5.16 4.24 4.58
N ALA A 54 -5.64 3.00 4.65
CA ALA A 54 -5.28 1.94 3.72
C ALA A 54 -6.37 0.88 3.68
N ALA A 55 -6.40 0.09 2.61
CA ALA A 55 -7.12 -1.17 2.56
C ALA A 55 -6.15 -2.30 2.20
N LEU A 56 -6.21 -3.41 2.93
CA LEU A 56 -5.59 -4.68 2.54
C LEU A 56 -6.67 -5.55 1.92
N ARG A 57 -6.41 -6.08 0.72
CA ARG A 57 -7.23 -7.12 0.11
C ARG A 57 -6.34 -8.23 -0.41
N THR A 58 -6.65 -9.49 -0.08
CA THR A 58 -5.96 -10.66 -0.61
C THR A 58 -6.87 -11.44 -1.57
N ASN A 59 -6.29 -12.43 -2.26
CA ASN A 59 -6.98 -13.27 -3.24
C ASN A 59 -7.65 -12.46 -4.38
N ILE A 60 -6.98 -11.38 -4.79
CA ILE A 60 -7.42 -10.57 -5.94
C ILE A 60 -6.71 -11.07 -7.20
N VAL A 61 -7.45 -11.08 -8.31
CA VAL A 61 -6.87 -11.41 -9.63
C VAL A 61 -5.93 -10.28 -10.02
N THR A 62 -4.65 -10.61 -10.17
CA THR A 62 -3.62 -9.69 -10.64
C THR A 62 -3.48 -9.83 -12.15
N GLY A 63 -4.14 -8.95 -12.89
CA GLY A 63 -3.90 -8.76 -14.32
C GLY A 63 -3.38 -7.35 -14.54
N ALA A 64 -2.11 -7.21 -14.88
CA ALA A 64 -1.52 -5.94 -15.25
C ALA A 64 -0.97 -6.06 -16.67
N GLU A 65 -1.64 -5.44 -17.63
CA GLU A 65 -1.08 -5.24 -18.96
C GLU A 65 -0.59 -3.80 -19.05
N CYS A 66 0.62 -3.61 -19.58
CA CYS A 66 1.10 -2.27 -19.91
C CYS A 66 0.33 -1.78 -21.14
N GLY A 67 -0.58 -0.83 -20.92
CA GLY A 67 -1.20 -0.05 -21.99
C GLY A 67 -0.33 1.14 -22.40
N ASP A 68 -0.95 2.23 -22.86
CA ASP A 68 -0.22 3.46 -23.20
C ASP A 68 0.49 4.04 -21.98
N GLN A 69 1.75 4.48 -22.17
CA GLN A 69 2.49 5.13 -21.10
C GLN A 69 1.87 6.49 -20.74
N GLN A 70 1.83 6.80 -19.45
CA GLN A 70 1.24 8.02 -18.91
C GLN A 70 2.30 8.87 -18.20
N PRO A 71 2.12 10.21 -18.15
CA PRO A 71 2.92 11.06 -17.27
C PRO A 71 2.97 10.48 -15.86
N TYR A 72 4.18 10.31 -15.35
CA TYR A 72 4.45 9.60 -14.12
C TYR A 72 5.36 10.43 -13.22
N MET A 73 5.15 10.30 -11.92
CA MET A 73 5.88 10.99 -10.89
C MET A 73 6.03 10.07 -9.68
N LEU A 74 7.25 9.64 -9.42
CA LEU A 74 7.57 8.96 -8.17
C LEU A 74 7.74 9.99 -7.04
N ILE A 75 7.02 9.79 -5.93
CA ILE A 75 7.05 10.67 -4.75
C ILE A 75 7.89 10.03 -3.64
N ASP A 76 7.72 8.73 -3.39
CA ASP A 76 8.44 7.96 -2.36
C ASP A 76 8.48 6.49 -2.76
N SER A 77 9.52 5.77 -2.35
CA SER A 77 9.60 4.32 -2.53
C SER A 77 10.51 3.62 -1.53
N GLU A 78 10.20 2.36 -1.25
CA GLU A 78 11.02 1.48 -0.41
C GLU A 78 10.89 0.01 -0.86
N PRO A 79 12.01 -0.72 -1.07
CA PRO A 79 11.97 -2.16 -1.27
C PRO A 79 11.44 -2.90 -0.04
N MET A 80 10.54 -3.87 -0.25
CA MET A 80 9.90 -4.65 0.81
C MET A 80 10.45 -6.07 0.84
N GLN A 81 11.68 -6.21 1.36
CA GLN A 81 12.38 -7.50 1.39
C GLN A 81 11.61 -8.61 2.12
N ALA A 82 10.80 -8.25 3.11
CA ALA A 82 9.99 -9.21 3.85
C ALA A 82 8.95 -9.95 2.98
N LEU A 83 8.61 -9.39 1.81
CA LEU A 83 7.67 -9.95 0.84
C LEU A 83 8.37 -10.58 -0.38
N ALA A 84 9.71 -10.62 -0.41
CA ALA A 84 10.43 -11.25 -1.50
C ALA A 84 10.16 -12.77 -1.53
N GLU A 85 9.98 -13.33 -2.72
CA GLU A 85 9.86 -14.78 -2.86
C GLU A 85 11.20 -15.47 -2.52
N PRO A 86 11.21 -16.55 -1.73
CA PRO A 86 12.43 -17.28 -1.44
C PRO A 86 13.16 -17.73 -2.71
N GLY A 87 14.43 -17.34 -2.85
CA GLY A 87 15.26 -17.72 -4.00
C GLY A 87 15.14 -16.84 -5.24
N THR A 88 14.33 -15.77 -5.19
CA THR A 88 14.41 -14.72 -6.23
C THR A 88 15.62 -13.83 -5.95
N ALA A 89 16.42 -13.56 -7.00
CA ALA A 89 17.47 -12.55 -6.93
C ALA A 89 16.84 -11.18 -6.62
N ASP A 90 17.61 -10.28 -6.00
CA ASP A 90 17.20 -8.94 -5.50
C ASP A 90 16.46 -8.02 -6.51
N GLN A 91 16.26 -8.44 -7.75
CA GLN A 91 15.71 -7.67 -8.86
C GLN A 91 14.18 -7.66 -8.95
N ASN A 92 13.47 -8.58 -8.28
CA ASN A 92 12.00 -8.68 -8.33
C ASN A 92 11.31 -8.48 -6.97
N VAL A 93 11.99 -7.79 -6.04
CA VAL A 93 11.45 -7.52 -4.69
C VAL A 93 10.26 -6.56 -4.81
N PRO A 94 9.10 -6.87 -4.20
CA PRO A 94 7.98 -5.93 -4.14
C PRO A 94 8.43 -4.59 -3.52
N ARG A 95 7.89 -3.48 -4.00
CA ARG A 95 8.24 -2.13 -3.51
C ARG A 95 7.01 -1.41 -3.02
N TYR A 96 7.12 -0.76 -1.87
CA TYR A 96 6.23 0.33 -1.53
C TYR A 96 6.51 1.49 -2.48
N VAL A 97 5.46 2.13 -2.99
CA VAL A 97 5.53 3.34 -3.80
C VAL A 97 4.44 4.31 -3.35
N PHE A 98 4.77 5.60 -3.33
CA PHE A 98 3.79 6.68 -3.47
C PHE A 98 4.06 7.33 -4.82
N GLU A 99 3.08 7.25 -5.71
CA GLU A 99 3.18 7.74 -7.07
C GLU A 99 2.06 8.74 -7.41
N GLY A 100 2.34 9.58 -8.40
CA GLY A 100 1.38 10.42 -9.10
C GLY A 100 1.39 10.11 -10.59
N ARG A 101 0.22 10.13 -11.21
CA ARG A 101 0.01 9.94 -12.65
C ARG A 101 -0.83 11.06 -13.21
N GLY A 102 -0.60 11.42 -14.47
CA GLY A 102 -1.44 12.36 -15.22
C GLY A 102 -0.96 13.81 -15.26
N ASP A 103 -1.93 14.74 -15.35
CA ASP A 103 -1.66 16.16 -15.56
C ASP A 103 -1.13 16.84 -14.29
N ALA A 104 0.15 17.24 -14.33
CA ALA A 104 0.82 17.93 -13.23
C ALA A 104 0.24 19.31 -12.90
N THR A 105 -0.56 19.90 -13.80
CA THR A 105 -1.20 21.20 -13.61
C THR A 105 -2.64 21.10 -13.09
N ALA A 106 -3.22 19.89 -13.07
CA ALA A 106 -4.60 19.70 -12.65
C ALA A 106 -4.79 20.08 -11.18
N ILE A 107 -5.84 20.86 -10.90
CA ILE A 107 -6.17 21.31 -9.54
C ILE A 107 -6.83 20.20 -8.69
N LYS A 108 -7.47 19.24 -9.35
CA LYS A 108 -8.26 18.16 -8.72
C LYS A 108 -7.87 16.80 -9.31
N ALA A 109 -8.10 15.75 -8.52
CA ALA A 109 -8.05 14.38 -9.01
C ALA A 109 -9.08 14.16 -10.12
N SER A 110 -8.73 13.29 -11.07
CA SER A 110 -9.61 12.79 -12.12
C SER A 110 -9.17 11.38 -12.51
N PRO A 111 -9.97 10.58 -13.23
CA PRO A 111 -9.53 9.26 -13.68
C PRO A 111 -8.16 9.24 -14.38
N PRO A 112 -7.79 10.21 -15.24
CA PRO A 112 -6.44 10.28 -15.81
C PRO A 112 -5.39 10.94 -14.91
N THR A 113 -5.78 11.56 -13.78
CA THR A 113 -4.84 12.25 -12.86
C THR A 113 -5.10 11.85 -11.42
N VAL A 114 -4.26 10.95 -10.90
CA VAL A 114 -4.40 10.32 -9.59
C VAL A 114 -3.06 10.19 -8.92
N ALA A 115 -3.02 10.27 -7.59
CA ALA A 115 -1.89 9.88 -6.79
C ALA A 115 -2.34 8.79 -5.81
N SER A 116 -1.49 7.81 -5.55
CA SER A 116 -1.81 6.71 -4.64
C SER A 116 -0.55 6.11 -4.07
N TYR A 117 -0.66 5.55 -2.88
CA TYR A 117 0.43 4.80 -2.25
C TYR A 117 0.02 3.34 -2.02
N GLY A 118 0.96 2.43 -2.19
CA GLY A 118 0.76 1.00 -2.01
C GLY A 118 1.96 0.18 -2.44
N ILE A 119 1.78 -1.13 -2.52
CA ILE A 119 2.85 -2.09 -2.87
C ILE A 119 2.74 -2.47 -4.34
N THR A 120 3.83 -2.49 -5.09
CA THR A 120 3.88 -2.90 -6.50
C THR A 120 4.99 -3.91 -6.77
N MET A 121 4.78 -4.82 -7.73
CA MET A 121 5.82 -5.70 -8.29
C MET A 121 6.52 -5.09 -9.50
N MET A 122 6.06 -3.92 -9.97
CA MET A 122 6.66 -3.29 -11.13
C MET A 122 8.08 -2.81 -10.77
N PRO A 123 9.03 -2.93 -11.71
CA PRO A 123 10.37 -2.35 -11.55
C PRO A 123 10.30 -0.86 -11.21
N GLU A 124 11.38 -0.34 -10.64
CA GLU A 124 11.48 1.10 -10.41
C GLU A 124 11.51 1.85 -11.74
N GLU A 125 10.43 2.58 -12.02
CA GLU A 125 10.37 3.53 -13.13
C GLU A 125 11.03 4.85 -12.72
N THR A 126 12.11 5.22 -13.42
CA THR A 126 12.81 6.50 -13.20
C THR A 126 12.51 7.52 -14.30
N GLY A 127 11.69 7.16 -15.29
CA GLY A 127 11.33 8.00 -16.42
C GLY A 127 10.15 8.95 -16.13
N PRO A 128 9.92 9.96 -17.00
CA PRO A 128 8.77 10.87 -16.90
C PRO A 128 7.45 10.22 -17.34
N LEU A 129 7.52 9.02 -17.91
CA LEU A 129 6.40 8.23 -18.37
C LEU A 129 6.52 6.82 -17.77
N SER A 130 5.38 6.23 -17.37
CA SER A 130 5.32 4.84 -16.94
C SER A 130 4.12 4.14 -17.56
N CYS A 131 4.17 2.80 -17.63
CA CYS A 131 2.95 2.01 -17.77
C CYS A 131 2.00 2.35 -16.60
N PRO A 132 0.68 2.12 -16.74
CA PRO A 132 -0.22 2.18 -15.60
C PRO A 132 0.31 1.30 -14.47
N MET A 133 0.69 1.94 -13.36
CA MET A 133 1.23 1.22 -12.21
C MET A 133 0.08 0.64 -11.41
N PHE A 134 0.10 -0.68 -11.29
CA PHE A 134 -0.82 -1.42 -10.46
C PHE A 134 -0.16 -1.64 -9.11
N GLN A 135 -0.78 -1.12 -8.06
CA GLN A 135 -0.35 -1.30 -6.67
C GLN A 135 -0.85 -2.64 -6.14
N LEU A 136 -0.35 -3.71 -6.76
CA LEU A 136 -0.55 -5.10 -6.40
C LEU A 136 0.78 -5.82 -6.18
N PHE A 137 0.75 -6.86 -5.35
CA PHE A 137 1.86 -7.77 -5.13
C PHE A 137 1.39 -9.22 -5.15
N LEU A 138 2.30 -10.13 -5.44
CA LEU A 138 2.02 -11.57 -5.42
C LEU A 138 1.89 -12.03 -3.97
N TRP A 139 0.81 -12.75 -3.68
CA TRP A 139 0.58 -13.37 -2.39
C TRP A 139 -0.29 -14.61 -2.58
N PRO A 140 0.24 -15.84 -2.34
CA PRO A 140 -0.50 -17.06 -2.56
C PRO A 140 -1.88 -17.05 -1.88
N PRO A 141 -2.94 -17.55 -2.56
CA PRO A 141 -2.92 -18.28 -3.84
C PRO A 141 -2.93 -17.40 -5.10
N SER A 142 -3.01 -16.08 -4.98
CA SER A 142 -3.12 -15.17 -6.14
C SER A 142 -2.27 -13.90 -5.89
N GLY A 143 -2.88 -12.72 -5.87
CA GLY A 143 -2.22 -11.52 -5.38
C GLY A 143 -3.01 -10.80 -4.29
N ALA A 144 -2.42 -9.69 -3.88
CA ALA A 144 -2.94 -8.80 -2.86
C ALA A 144 -2.64 -7.34 -3.21
N LEU A 145 -3.42 -6.44 -2.61
CA LEU A 145 -3.15 -5.00 -2.59
C LEU A 145 -3.09 -4.54 -1.15
N PHE A 146 -2.20 -3.60 -0.86
CA PHE A 146 -2.21 -2.87 0.39
C PHE A 146 -1.83 -1.41 0.13
N GLY A 147 -2.78 -0.51 0.27
CA GLY A 147 -2.60 0.88 -0.13
C GLY A 147 -3.90 1.70 -0.15
N GLN A 148 -3.83 2.91 -0.69
CA GLN A 148 -4.98 3.80 -0.89
C GLN A 148 -4.68 4.91 -1.90
N ALA A 149 -5.73 5.43 -2.54
CA ALA A 149 -5.64 6.67 -3.30
C ALA A 149 -5.50 7.90 -2.39
N TYR A 150 -4.63 8.83 -2.77
CA TYR A 150 -4.50 10.12 -2.10
C TYR A 150 -5.71 11.02 -2.40
N ASP A 151 -6.34 11.53 -1.34
CA ASP A 151 -7.50 12.41 -1.42
C ASP A 151 -7.27 13.65 -0.54
N PRO A 152 -7.02 14.84 -1.11
CA PRO A 152 -6.74 16.05 -0.33
C PRO A 152 -7.92 16.51 0.54
N ALA A 153 -9.15 16.05 0.29
CA ALA A 153 -10.30 16.33 1.15
C ALA A 153 -10.26 15.51 2.45
N LYS A 154 -9.52 14.40 2.46
CA LYS A 154 -9.39 13.50 3.60
C LYS A 154 -7.98 13.56 4.21
N ASN A 155 -6.95 13.73 3.40
CA ASN A 155 -5.56 13.82 3.82
C ASN A 155 -5.21 15.17 4.39
N THR A 156 -4.65 15.18 5.61
CA THR A 156 -4.21 16.41 6.27
C THR A 156 -2.99 16.93 5.53
N THR A 157 -3.23 17.73 4.49
CA THR A 157 -2.20 18.18 3.57
C THR A 157 -1.86 19.64 3.87
N PRO A 158 -0.60 19.95 4.20
CA PRO A 158 -0.18 21.32 4.42
C PRO A 158 -0.08 22.09 3.09
N GLY A 159 -0.08 23.42 3.17
CA GLY A 159 0.11 24.29 2.01
C GLY A 159 -1.17 24.94 1.48
N ASP A 160 -1.04 25.66 0.37
CA ASP A 160 -2.14 26.41 -0.24
C ASP A 160 -3.17 25.45 -0.89
N PRO A 161 -4.47 25.56 -0.55
CA PRO A 161 -5.54 24.78 -1.19
C PRO A 161 -5.63 24.94 -2.71
N GLY A 162 -5.08 26.01 -3.29
CA GLY A 162 -5.00 26.28 -4.72
C GLY A 162 -3.88 25.54 -5.46
N LEU A 163 -2.97 24.85 -4.76
CA LEU A 163 -1.89 24.09 -5.40
C LEU A 163 -2.41 22.99 -6.34
N PRO A 164 -1.66 22.65 -7.40
CA PRO A 164 -1.95 21.48 -8.21
C PRO A 164 -2.05 20.20 -7.36
N TYR A 165 -2.90 19.29 -7.80
CA TYR A 165 -3.23 18.07 -7.07
C TYR A 165 -1.99 17.19 -6.79
N LEU A 166 -1.10 17.01 -7.76
CA LEU A 166 0.12 16.21 -7.57
C LEU A 166 1.14 16.92 -6.67
N GLU A 167 1.16 18.25 -6.63
CA GLU A 167 1.98 19.00 -5.67
C GLU A 167 1.46 18.83 -4.23
N LYS A 168 0.14 18.79 -4.05
CA LYS A 168 -0.47 18.45 -2.75
C LYS A 168 -0.08 17.04 -2.30
N ALA A 169 -0.02 16.07 -3.21
CA ALA A 169 0.44 14.71 -2.91
C ALA A 169 1.89 14.69 -2.40
N LYS A 170 2.81 15.45 -3.03
CA LYS A 170 4.19 15.61 -2.54
C LYS A 170 4.24 16.23 -1.14
N LEU A 171 3.44 17.26 -0.89
CA LEU A 171 3.38 17.89 0.43
C LEU A 171 2.84 16.94 1.49
N TYR A 172 1.85 16.12 1.15
CA TYR A 172 1.33 15.08 2.03
C TYR A 172 2.43 14.08 2.47
N ALA A 173 3.37 13.73 1.58
CA ALA A 173 4.48 12.83 1.91
C ALA A 173 5.41 13.35 3.04
N THR A 174 5.34 14.65 3.37
CA THR A 174 6.12 15.26 4.46
C THR A 174 5.45 15.17 5.83
N THR A 175 4.18 14.74 5.88
CA THR A 175 3.33 14.81 7.07
C THR A 175 3.60 13.66 8.04
N ALA A 176 3.26 13.87 9.33
CA ALA A 176 3.28 12.80 10.32
C ALA A 176 2.27 11.69 9.99
N GLU A 177 1.08 12.07 9.49
CA GLU A 177 0.05 11.12 9.04
C GLU A 177 0.60 10.18 7.97
N TYR A 178 1.30 10.71 6.96
CA TYR A 178 1.91 9.89 5.93
C TYR A 178 3.03 9.00 6.46
N ARG A 179 3.89 9.49 7.37
CA ARG A 179 4.94 8.65 7.96
C ARG A 179 4.39 7.42 8.68
N ASP A 180 3.25 7.58 9.37
CA ASP A 180 2.56 6.46 10.01
C ASP A 180 1.96 5.50 8.96
N VAL A 181 1.37 6.01 7.88
CA VAL A 181 0.88 5.17 6.76
C VAL A 181 2.02 4.38 6.12
N ARG A 182 3.12 5.06 5.79
CA ARG A 182 4.29 4.45 5.17
C ARG A 182 4.84 3.33 6.05
N LYS A 183 5.06 3.60 7.33
CA LYS A 183 5.55 2.60 8.29
C LYS A 183 4.58 1.43 8.46
N MET A 184 3.27 1.68 8.42
CA MET A 184 2.27 0.62 8.46
C MET A 184 2.36 -0.28 7.24
N ILE A 185 2.36 0.29 6.02
CA ILE A 185 2.40 -0.49 4.79
C ILE A 185 3.73 -1.24 4.65
N THR A 186 4.86 -0.58 4.92
CA THR A 186 6.19 -1.21 4.80
C THR A 186 6.46 -2.26 5.88
N SER A 187 5.66 -2.32 6.95
CA SER A 187 5.75 -3.38 7.96
C SER A 187 5.08 -4.70 7.54
N LEU A 188 4.35 -4.72 6.41
CA LEU A 188 3.67 -5.92 5.92
C LEU A 188 4.68 -7.04 5.67
N ARG A 189 4.35 -8.23 6.18
CA ARG A 189 5.22 -9.40 6.19
C ARG A 189 4.41 -10.69 6.33
N PRO A 190 4.99 -11.86 5.99
CA PRO A 190 4.43 -13.15 6.39
C PRO A 190 4.22 -13.21 7.90
N ALA A 191 3.08 -13.75 8.34
CA ALA A 191 2.81 -13.99 9.74
C ALA A 191 3.72 -15.11 10.28
N LYS A 192 4.00 -15.08 11.58
CA LYS A 192 4.78 -16.14 12.25
C LYS A 192 3.98 -17.45 12.21
N GLY A 193 4.45 -18.41 11.41
CA GLY A 193 3.80 -19.71 11.24
C GLY A 193 3.20 -19.94 9.85
N ALA A 194 3.23 -18.94 8.96
CA ALA A 194 2.89 -19.13 7.55
C ALA A 194 3.94 -20.09 6.93
N VAL A 195 3.53 -21.34 6.67
CA VAL A 195 4.37 -22.33 6.00
C VAL A 195 4.49 -21.90 4.54
N THR A 196 5.57 -21.22 4.20
CA THR A 196 6.00 -21.07 2.81
C THR A 196 6.30 -22.47 2.28
N GLY A 197 5.38 -23.01 1.47
CA GLY A 197 5.53 -24.21 0.64
C GLY A 197 6.35 -25.35 1.27
N ALA A 198 5.68 -26.35 1.84
CA ALA A 198 6.31 -27.63 2.13
C ALA A 198 6.96 -28.17 0.84
N VAL A 199 8.29 -28.14 0.78
CA VAL A 199 9.06 -28.93 -0.18
C VAL A 199 8.94 -30.36 0.32
N THR A 200 8.02 -31.12 -0.29
CA THR A 200 7.94 -32.56 -0.05
C THR A 200 9.21 -33.19 -0.65
N GLU A 201 10.16 -33.56 0.22
CA GLU A 201 11.30 -34.41 -0.12
C GLU A 201 10.78 -35.71 -0.77
N PRO A 202 11.31 -36.16 -1.92
CA PRO A 202 10.94 -37.45 -2.46
C PRO A 202 11.54 -38.55 -1.59
N ALA A 203 10.68 -39.46 -1.13
CA ALA A 203 11.07 -40.64 -0.37
C ALA A 203 12.06 -41.50 -1.17
N LYS A 204 13.05 -42.00 -0.43
CA LYS A 204 14.15 -42.86 -0.88
C LYS A 204 13.70 -44.28 -1.17
#